data_AF-A0A7V9G4C5-F1
#
_entry.id   AF-A0A7V9G4C5-F1
#
_cell.length_a   1.000
_cell.length_b   1.000
_cell.length_c   1.000
_cell.angle_alpha   90.00
_cell.angle_beta   90.00
_cell.angle_gamma   90.00
#
_symmetry.space_group_name_H-M   'P 1'
#
loop_
_entity.id
_entity.type
_entity.pdbx_description
1 polymer ?
#
loop_
_entity_poly.entity_id
_entity_poly.type
_entity_poly.pdbx_seq_one_letter_code
_entity_poly.pdbx_strand_id
1 'polypeptide(L)'
;MTDVKPKYANFPERELKVVIGPNINASTTKTLTRMSIGTYEMSFTQQEKGTATTEATRLALSTLGRATGLTVTKEAHRDFVACFVAQNAEHKYQIWISTPFELTQAGHIVWVKYTELGSEGKIGVAFKLSTGFNADDVTNVVKAAQKAAVKLEAGEPFTIKGNPPPRFVKKTKATDAAAEAPADGSDAAPASPETANPAG
;
A
#
# COMPACT_ATOMS: atom_id res chain seq x y z
N MET A 1 -8.09 28.64 5.62
CA MET A 1 -8.15 27.33 4.96
C MET A 1 -9.54 26.78 5.23
N THR A 2 -10.34 26.49 4.20
CA THR A 2 -11.68 25.94 4.39
C THR A 2 -11.60 24.57 5.07
N ASP A 3 -12.24 24.43 6.23
CA ASP A 3 -12.42 23.18 6.96
C ASP A 3 -13.21 22.17 6.09
N VAL A 4 -12.52 21.46 5.22
CA VAL A 4 -13.11 20.35 4.48
C VAL A 4 -13.25 19.19 5.46
N LYS A 5 -14.48 18.92 5.90
CA LYS A 5 -14.79 17.75 6.72
C LYS A 5 -14.15 16.49 6.11
N PRO A 6 -13.46 15.66 6.91
CA PRO A 6 -12.81 14.46 6.40
C PRO A 6 -13.86 13.52 5.79
N LYS A 7 -13.56 13.01 4.60
CA LYS A 7 -14.39 11.99 3.93
C LYS A 7 -13.86 10.62 4.29
N TYR A 8 -14.73 9.75 4.77
CA TYR A 8 -14.36 8.38 5.15
C TYR A 8 -14.77 7.40 4.06
N ALA A 9 -13.91 6.42 3.79
CA ALA A 9 -14.26 5.28 2.98
C ALA A 9 -15.19 4.35 3.77
N ASN A 10 -16.10 3.67 3.07
CA ASN A 10 -16.88 2.57 3.60
C ASN A 10 -16.01 1.31 3.68
N PHE A 11 -15.00 1.37 4.54
CA PHE A 11 -14.03 0.31 4.74
C PHE A 11 -14.70 -0.92 5.41
N PRO A 12 -14.36 -2.16 5.01
CA PRO A 12 -14.99 -3.39 5.53
C PRO A 12 -14.95 -3.56 7.05
N GLU A 13 -13.93 -3.02 7.73
CA GLU A 13 -13.78 -3.11 9.17
C GLU A 13 -14.37 -1.88 9.88
N ARG A 14 -15.12 -2.10 10.96
CA ARG A 14 -15.81 -1.01 11.67
C ARG A 14 -14.92 -0.23 12.62
N GLU A 15 -13.94 -0.89 13.22
CA GLU A 15 -13.06 -0.34 14.26
C GLU A 15 -12.04 0.64 13.67
N LEU A 16 -11.41 0.26 12.55
CA LEU A 16 -10.47 1.13 11.85
C LEU A 16 -11.23 2.09 10.92
N LYS A 17 -11.15 3.40 11.21
CA LYS A 17 -11.65 4.42 10.28
C LYS A 17 -10.62 4.69 9.20
N VAL A 18 -11.07 4.74 7.94
CA VAL A 18 -10.20 5.04 6.79
C VAL A 18 -10.63 6.36 6.14
N VAL A 19 -9.75 7.36 6.17
CA VAL A 19 -9.95 8.67 5.54
C VAL A 19 -9.49 8.64 4.09
N ILE A 20 -10.31 9.14 3.19
CA ILE A 20 -9.99 9.37 1.78
C ILE A 20 -9.11 10.62 1.70
N GLY A 21 -7.81 10.41 1.58
CA GLY A 21 -6.81 11.47 1.51
C GLY A 21 -6.68 12.10 0.11
N PRO A 22 -5.67 12.96 -0.08
CA PRO A 22 -5.48 13.72 -1.31
C PRO A 22 -5.12 12.81 -2.50
N ASN A 23 -5.28 13.37 -3.71
CA ASN A 23 -4.94 12.74 -5.00
C ASN A 23 -5.77 11.49 -5.37
N ILE A 24 -6.87 11.23 -4.67
CA ILE A 24 -7.89 10.29 -5.11
C ILE A 24 -8.91 11.07 -5.95
N ASN A 25 -9.17 10.60 -7.18
CA ASN A 25 -10.08 11.30 -8.08
C ASN A 25 -11.53 11.25 -7.55
N ALA A 26 -12.36 12.21 -7.98
CA ALA A 26 -13.71 12.36 -7.47
C ALA A 26 -14.62 11.14 -7.69
N SER A 27 -14.45 10.44 -8.83
CA SER A 27 -15.23 9.23 -9.12
C SER A 27 -14.88 8.11 -8.14
N THR A 28 -13.59 7.85 -7.93
CA THR A 28 -13.11 6.86 -6.96
C THR A 28 -13.52 7.27 -5.55
N THR A 29 -13.39 8.53 -5.15
CA THR A 29 -13.88 9.02 -3.85
C THR A 29 -15.36 8.71 -3.68
N LYS A 30 -16.21 9.01 -4.67
CA LYS A 30 -17.64 8.71 -4.62
C LYS A 30 -17.86 7.22 -4.43
N THR A 31 -17.20 6.37 -5.19
CA THR A 31 -17.34 4.90 -5.10
C THR A 31 -16.89 4.37 -3.75
N LEU A 32 -15.77 4.85 -3.19
CA LEU A 32 -15.28 4.41 -1.87
C LEU A 32 -16.21 4.77 -0.72
N THR A 33 -17.02 5.83 -0.86
CA THR A 33 -18.00 6.23 0.18
C THR A 33 -19.30 5.42 0.14
N ARG A 34 -19.53 4.59 -0.88
CA ARG A 34 -20.78 3.84 -1.04
C ARG A 34 -20.82 2.59 -0.19
N MET A 35 -22.04 2.21 0.19
CA MET A 35 -22.31 0.89 0.73
C MET A 35 -21.92 -0.19 -0.28
N SER A 36 -21.36 -1.29 0.22
CA SER A 36 -21.15 -2.48 -0.58
C SER A 36 -22.42 -3.32 -0.59
N ILE A 37 -22.72 -3.94 -1.73
CA ILE A 37 -23.83 -4.88 -1.86
C ILE A 37 -23.40 -6.32 -1.64
N GLY A 38 -24.32 -7.11 -1.09
CA GLY A 38 -24.14 -8.55 -0.94
C GLY A 38 -24.20 -9.26 -2.29
N THR A 39 -23.72 -10.50 -2.34
CA THR A 39 -23.68 -11.31 -3.57
C THR A 39 -25.06 -11.55 -4.19
N TYR A 40 -26.12 -11.66 -3.38
CA TYR A 40 -27.49 -11.83 -3.85
C TYR A 40 -28.06 -10.62 -4.61
N GLU A 41 -27.51 -9.43 -4.37
CA GLU A 41 -27.94 -8.19 -5.01
C GLU A 41 -27.13 -7.88 -6.28
N MET A 42 -26.12 -8.70 -6.58
CA MET A 42 -25.25 -8.52 -7.74
C MET A 42 -25.92 -9.03 -9.01
N SER A 43 -25.81 -8.25 -10.08
CA SER A 43 -26.10 -8.71 -11.45
C SER A 43 -25.22 -9.89 -11.84
N PHE A 44 -25.65 -10.68 -12.83
CA PHE A 44 -24.88 -11.81 -13.34
C PHE A 44 -23.44 -11.43 -13.72
N THR A 45 -23.27 -10.32 -14.44
CA THR A 45 -21.94 -9.81 -14.84
C THR A 45 -21.05 -9.43 -13.65
N GLN A 46 -21.65 -8.91 -12.56
CA GLN A 46 -20.91 -8.63 -11.33
C GLN A 46 -20.50 -9.93 -10.62
N GLN A 47 -21.33 -10.98 -10.64
CA GLN A 47 -20.99 -12.27 -10.04
C GLN A 47 -19.86 -12.98 -10.80
N GLU A 48 -19.91 -12.97 -12.13
CA GLU A 48 -18.87 -13.55 -12.99
C GLU A 48 -17.51 -12.87 -12.77
N LYS A 49 -17.49 -11.53 -12.79
CA LYS A 49 -16.28 -10.74 -12.50
C LYS A 49 -15.82 -10.90 -11.04
N GLY A 50 -16.74 -11.08 -10.12
CA GLY A 50 -16.45 -11.37 -8.72
C GLY A 50 -15.71 -12.69 -8.56
N THR A 51 -16.12 -13.72 -9.31
CA THR A 51 -15.45 -15.02 -9.37
C THR A 51 -14.03 -14.89 -9.93
N ALA A 52 -13.88 -14.19 -11.06
CA ALA A 52 -12.56 -13.93 -11.65
C ALA A 52 -11.63 -13.17 -10.70
N THR A 53 -12.15 -12.16 -10.00
CA THR A 53 -11.40 -11.38 -9.00
C THR A 53 -10.99 -12.23 -7.80
N THR A 54 -11.86 -13.15 -7.37
CA THR A 54 -11.59 -14.10 -6.30
C THR A 54 -10.46 -15.06 -6.68
N GLU A 55 -10.47 -15.60 -7.89
CA GLU A 55 -9.41 -16.48 -8.38
C GLU A 55 -8.08 -15.75 -8.55
N ALA A 56 -8.09 -14.53 -9.10
CA ALA A 56 -6.91 -13.67 -9.18
C ALA A 56 -6.31 -13.43 -7.79
N THR A 57 -7.16 -13.16 -6.79
CA THR A 57 -6.75 -12.97 -5.40
C THR A 57 -6.14 -14.24 -4.82
N ARG A 58 -6.78 -15.39 -5.02
CA ARG A 58 -6.27 -16.69 -4.56
C ARG A 58 -4.90 -17.01 -5.16
N LEU A 59 -4.70 -16.77 -6.47
CA LEU A 59 -3.43 -16.99 -7.16
C LEU A 59 -2.33 -16.05 -6.64
N ALA A 60 -2.64 -14.77 -6.46
CA ALA A 60 -1.72 -13.78 -5.90
C ALA A 60 -1.25 -14.17 -4.49
N LEU A 61 -2.19 -14.51 -3.62
CA LEU A 61 -1.90 -14.88 -2.23
C LEU A 61 -1.18 -16.23 -2.12
N SER A 62 -1.50 -17.21 -2.97
CA SER A 62 -0.79 -18.49 -3.00
C SER A 62 0.67 -18.32 -3.44
N THR A 63 0.91 -17.46 -4.43
CA THR A 63 2.27 -17.14 -4.89
C THR A 63 3.06 -16.39 -3.83
N LEU A 64 2.45 -15.36 -3.22
CA LEU A 64 3.07 -14.60 -2.15
C LEU A 64 3.34 -15.50 -0.93
N GLY A 65 2.37 -16.31 -0.52
CA GLY A 65 2.48 -17.19 0.63
C GLY A 65 3.59 -18.23 0.50
N ARG A 66 3.81 -18.78 -0.70
CA ARG A 66 4.96 -19.66 -0.97
C ARG A 66 6.30 -18.92 -0.86
N ALA A 67 6.35 -17.66 -1.30
CA ALA A 67 7.58 -16.87 -1.28
C ALA A 67 7.95 -16.36 0.13
N THR A 68 6.95 -16.06 0.97
CA THR A 68 7.16 -15.41 2.28
C THR A 68 6.70 -16.25 3.47
N GLY A 69 6.32 -17.51 3.25
CA GLY A 69 5.83 -18.41 4.29
C GLY A 69 4.50 -17.99 4.93
N LEU A 70 3.61 -17.31 4.19
CA LEU A 70 2.28 -16.96 4.71
C LEU A 70 1.33 -18.14 4.56
N THR A 71 0.56 -18.41 5.60
CA THR A 71 -0.61 -19.29 5.56
C THR A 71 -1.81 -18.50 5.07
N VAL A 72 -2.45 -18.96 3.99
CA VAL A 72 -3.61 -18.31 3.38
C VAL A 72 -4.88 -19.07 3.74
N THR A 73 -5.86 -18.39 4.30
CA THR A 73 -7.20 -18.91 4.58
C THR A 73 -8.24 -18.06 3.84
N LYS A 74 -9.27 -18.72 3.32
CA LYS A 74 -10.47 -18.05 2.77
C LYS A 74 -11.55 -18.09 3.83
N GLU A 75 -12.16 -16.95 4.09
CA GLU A 75 -13.28 -16.81 5.01
C GLU A 75 -14.57 -16.56 4.22
N ALA A 76 -15.64 -17.25 4.61
CA ALA A 76 -16.97 -17.00 4.06
C ALA A 76 -17.59 -15.80 4.77
N HIS A 77 -18.13 -14.86 3.99
CA HIS A 77 -18.82 -13.70 4.52
C HIS A 77 -20.00 -13.33 3.62
N ARG A 78 -21.14 -12.96 4.19
CA ARG A 78 -22.35 -12.65 3.40
C ARG A 78 -22.23 -11.34 2.61
N ASP A 79 -21.52 -10.37 3.19
CA ASP A 79 -21.46 -8.99 2.67
C ASP A 79 -20.29 -8.78 1.68
N PHE A 80 -19.44 -9.79 1.46
CA PHE A 80 -18.28 -9.70 0.58
C PHE A 80 -18.31 -10.80 -0.47
N VAL A 81 -17.77 -10.53 -1.65
CA VAL A 81 -17.58 -11.56 -2.68
C VAL A 81 -16.65 -12.64 -2.17
N ALA A 82 -15.55 -12.24 -1.52
CA ALA A 82 -14.67 -13.11 -0.77
C ALA A 82 -13.89 -12.31 0.29
N CYS A 83 -13.50 -13.01 1.35
CA CYS A 83 -12.55 -12.54 2.35
C CYS A 83 -11.38 -13.53 2.40
N PHE A 84 -10.16 -13.03 2.49
CA PHE A 84 -8.96 -13.84 2.70
C PHE A 84 -8.12 -13.27 3.83
N VAL A 85 -7.49 -14.17 4.58
CA VAL A 85 -6.44 -13.82 5.53
C VAL A 85 -5.17 -14.54 5.10
N ALA A 86 -4.07 -13.81 4.98
CA ALA A 86 -2.74 -14.37 4.74
C ALA A 86 -1.82 -13.91 5.86
N GLN A 87 -1.30 -14.84 6.67
CA GLN A 87 -0.50 -14.46 7.84
C GLN A 87 0.63 -15.43 8.17
N ASN A 88 1.67 -14.91 8.82
CA ASN A 88 2.76 -15.65 9.46
C ASN A 88 3.05 -15.02 10.83
N ALA A 89 4.22 -15.28 11.41
CA ALA A 89 4.60 -14.74 12.72
C ALA A 89 4.80 -13.20 12.73
N GLU A 90 5.12 -12.59 11.59
CA GLU A 90 5.50 -11.18 11.50
C GLU A 90 4.43 -10.31 10.84
N HIS A 91 3.63 -10.90 9.96
CA HIS A 91 2.76 -10.20 9.03
C HIS A 91 1.37 -10.82 9.00
N LYS A 92 0.36 -9.97 8.97
CA LYS A 92 -1.03 -10.35 8.67
C LYS A 92 -1.59 -9.44 7.59
N TYR A 93 -2.11 -10.06 6.55
CA TYR A 93 -2.86 -9.41 5.48
C TYR A 93 -4.32 -9.86 5.57
N GLN A 94 -5.23 -8.91 5.61
CA GLN A 94 -6.67 -9.14 5.48
C GLN A 94 -7.14 -8.52 4.17
N ILE A 95 -7.78 -9.32 3.32
CA ILE A 95 -8.18 -8.93 1.98
C ILE A 95 -9.70 -9.10 1.88
N TRP A 96 -10.38 -8.05 1.44
CA TRP A 96 -11.82 -8.09 1.17
C TRP A 96 -12.10 -7.69 -0.26
N ILE A 97 -12.95 -8.47 -0.92
CA ILE A 97 -13.47 -8.15 -2.26
C ILE A 97 -14.90 -7.68 -2.09
N SER A 98 -15.13 -6.39 -2.32
CA SER A 98 -16.46 -5.78 -2.20
C SER A 98 -16.96 -5.24 -3.54
N THR A 99 -18.28 -5.15 -3.68
CA THR A 99 -18.93 -4.54 -4.85
C THR A 99 -19.69 -3.31 -4.38
N PRO A 100 -19.27 -2.09 -4.75
CA PRO A 100 -20.01 -0.87 -4.42
C PRO A 100 -21.41 -0.88 -5.02
N PHE A 101 -22.38 -0.28 -4.33
CA PHE A 101 -23.72 -0.10 -4.89
C PHE A 101 -23.70 0.90 -6.05
N GLU A 102 -23.57 0.38 -7.27
CA GLU A 102 -23.59 1.16 -8.50
C GLU A 102 -24.27 0.34 -9.61
N LEU A 103 -25.50 0.74 -9.96
CA LEU A 103 -26.38 0.00 -10.89
C LEU A 103 -25.77 -0.21 -12.29
N THR A 104 -24.82 0.61 -12.71
CA THR A 104 -24.27 0.60 -14.08
C THR A 104 -22.81 0.16 -14.17
N GLN A 105 -22.13 -0.13 -13.04
CA GLN A 105 -20.72 -0.54 -13.06
C GLN A 105 -20.54 -1.92 -12.43
N ALA A 106 -19.88 -2.81 -13.18
CA ALA A 106 -19.45 -4.11 -12.69
C ALA A 106 -18.04 -4.06 -12.06
N GLY A 107 -17.77 -2.99 -11.32
CA GLY A 107 -16.48 -2.77 -10.64
C GLY A 107 -16.46 -3.43 -9.27
N HIS A 108 -15.31 -3.99 -8.90
CA HIS A 108 -15.03 -4.48 -7.54
C HIS A 108 -13.93 -3.64 -6.92
N ILE A 109 -13.97 -3.55 -5.59
CA ILE A 109 -12.88 -3.03 -4.79
C ILE A 109 -12.19 -4.21 -4.11
N VAL A 110 -10.89 -4.34 -4.34
CA VAL A 110 -10.03 -5.20 -3.52
C VAL A 110 -9.41 -4.30 -2.46
N TRP A 111 -9.85 -4.48 -1.21
CA TRP A 111 -9.28 -3.86 -0.03
C TRP A 111 -8.21 -4.76 0.56
N VAL A 112 -7.09 -4.19 0.98
CA VAL A 112 -6.06 -4.90 1.74
C VAL A 112 -5.70 -4.08 2.98
N LYS A 113 -5.78 -4.73 4.14
CA LYS A 113 -5.18 -4.27 5.39
C LYS A 113 -3.96 -5.12 5.69
N TYR A 114 -2.83 -4.47 5.94
CA TYR A 114 -1.64 -5.06 6.50
C TYR A 114 -1.55 -4.70 7.99
N THR A 115 -1.21 -5.68 8.80
CA THR A 115 -0.88 -5.53 10.22
C THR A 115 0.47 -6.20 10.48
N GLU A 116 1.40 -5.46 11.07
CA GLU A 116 2.66 -5.99 11.59
C GLU A 116 2.43 -6.60 12.98
N LEU A 117 2.85 -7.85 13.19
CA LEU A 117 2.56 -8.61 14.41
C LEU A 117 3.73 -8.67 15.40
N GLY A 118 4.97 -8.45 14.96
CA GLY A 118 6.19 -8.74 15.76
C GLY A 118 6.88 -7.55 16.43
N SER A 119 6.55 -6.31 16.07
CA SER A 119 7.35 -5.12 16.47
C SER A 119 6.47 -3.94 16.91
N GLU A 120 6.27 -2.95 16.05
CA GLU A 120 5.65 -1.65 16.36
C GLU A 120 4.13 -1.62 16.16
N GLY A 121 3.55 -2.72 15.69
CA GLY A 121 2.10 -2.82 15.45
C GLY A 121 1.61 -1.93 14.31
N LYS A 122 2.41 -1.75 13.26
CA LYS A 122 2.04 -0.89 12.12
C LYS A 122 0.82 -1.43 11.39
N ILE A 123 -0.02 -0.50 10.95
CA ILE A 123 -1.19 -0.77 10.12
C ILE A 123 -1.02 -0.05 8.79
N GLY A 124 -1.28 -0.76 7.71
CA GLY A 124 -1.31 -0.21 6.35
C GLY A 124 -2.60 -0.58 5.64
N VAL A 125 -3.22 0.35 4.93
CA VAL A 125 -4.40 0.08 4.11
C VAL A 125 -4.14 0.52 2.67
N ALA A 126 -4.47 -0.35 1.73
CA ALA A 126 -4.51 -0.03 0.31
C ALA A 126 -5.77 -0.61 -0.33
N PHE A 127 -6.09 -0.09 -1.51
CA PHE A 127 -7.19 -0.60 -2.30
C PHE A 127 -6.89 -0.46 -3.79
N LYS A 128 -7.63 -1.22 -4.60
CA LYS A 128 -7.79 -0.94 -6.03
C LYS A 128 -9.25 -1.14 -6.41
N LEU A 129 -9.78 -0.20 -7.20
CA LEU A 129 -11.09 -0.28 -7.83
C LEU A 129 -10.87 -0.61 -9.30
N SER A 130 -11.47 -1.71 -9.78
CA SER A 130 -11.36 -2.12 -11.18
C SER A 130 -12.55 -2.99 -11.59
N THR A 131 -12.84 -3.05 -12.89
CA THR A 131 -13.83 -3.97 -13.47
C THR A 131 -13.26 -5.36 -13.79
N GLY A 132 -11.98 -5.58 -13.48
CA GLY A 132 -11.27 -6.83 -13.67
C GLY A 132 -9.92 -6.79 -12.96
N PHE A 133 -9.49 -7.94 -12.45
CA PHE A 133 -8.24 -8.10 -11.70
C PHE A 133 -7.48 -9.29 -12.24
N ASN A 134 -6.16 -9.14 -12.35
CA ASN A 134 -5.24 -10.28 -12.45
C ASN A 134 -4.46 -10.44 -11.13
N ALA A 135 -3.63 -11.49 -11.05
CA ALA A 135 -2.85 -11.76 -9.84
C ALA A 135 -1.86 -10.64 -9.52
N ASP A 136 -1.21 -10.05 -10.54
CA ASP A 136 -0.24 -8.97 -10.36
C ASP A 136 -0.88 -7.70 -9.78
N ASP A 137 -2.10 -7.38 -10.22
CA ASP A 137 -2.89 -6.28 -9.69
C ASP A 137 -3.08 -6.46 -8.18
N VAL A 138 -3.48 -7.65 -7.73
CA VAL A 138 -3.72 -7.94 -6.32
C VAL A 138 -2.41 -7.93 -5.54
N THR A 139 -1.34 -8.55 -6.06
CA THR A 139 -0.01 -8.52 -5.45
C THR A 139 0.48 -7.08 -5.26
N ASN A 140 0.23 -6.19 -6.22
CA ASN A 140 0.60 -4.77 -6.12
C ASN A 140 -0.19 -4.05 -5.02
N VAL A 141 -1.48 -4.36 -4.84
CA VAL A 141 -2.26 -3.79 -3.73
C VAL A 141 -1.75 -4.29 -2.38
N VAL A 142 -1.41 -5.58 -2.27
CA VAL A 142 -0.83 -6.15 -1.05
C VAL A 142 0.49 -5.46 -0.66
N LYS A 143 1.40 -5.33 -1.63
CA LYS A 143 2.66 -4.61 -1.43
C LYS A 143 2.44 -3.13 -1.10
N ALA A 144 1.45 -2.48 -1.71
CA ALA A 144 1.11 -1.10 -1.43
C ALA A 144 0.60 -0.92 0.01
N ALA A 145 -0.22 -1.84 0.52
CA ALA A 145 -0.68 -1.81 1.91
C ALA A 145 0.49 -1.92 2.88
N GLN A 146 1.39 -2.89 2.67
CA GLN A 146 2.58 -3.04 3.50
C GLN A 146 3.49 -1.81 3.45
N LYS A 147 3.72 -1.25 2.26
CA LYS A 147 4.55 -0.03 2.09
C LYS A 147 3.92 1.20 2.77
N ALA A 148 2.61 1.28 2.83
CA ALA A 148 1.88 2.38 3.46
C ALA A 148 1.72 2.19 4.98
N ALA A 149 2.28 1.13 5.56
CA ALA A 149 2.12 0.81 6.97
C ALA A 149 2.76 1.88 7.86
N VAL A 150 1.97 2.40 8.80
CA VAL A 150 2.40 3.38 9.79
C VAL A 150 1.93 2.95 11.17
N LYS A 151 2.62 3.42 12.21
CA LYS A 151 2.10 3.29 13.56
C LYS A 151 0.93 4.26 13.71
N LEU A 152 -0.21 3.77 14.17
CA LEU A 152 -1.39 4.56 14.47
C LEU A 152 -1.65 4.51 15.96
N GLU A 153 -2.00 5.65 16.54
CA GLU A 153 -2.49 5.69 17.91
C GLU A 153 -3.94 5.16 18.00
N ALA A 154 -4.36 4.75 19.19
CA ALA A 154 -5.69 4.18 19.38
C ALA A 154 -6.79 5.17 18.96
N GLY A 155 -7.67 4.75 18.05
CA GLY A 155 -8.75 5.58 17.51
C GLY A 155 -8.34 6.54 16.39
N GLU A 156 -7.06 6.62 16.04
CA GLU A 156 -6.59 7.42 14.91
C GLU A 156 -7.03 6.80 13.57
N PRO A 157 -7.60 7.58 12.64
CA PRO A 157 -7.96 7.07 11.33
C PRO A 157 -6.73 6.85 10.43
N PHE A 158 -6.73 5.76 9.68
CA PHE A 158 -5.75 5.58 8.60
C PHE A 158 -6.11 6.46 7.39
N THR A 159 -5.17 7.23 6.85
CA THR A 159 -5.42 8.04 5.63
C THR A 159 -4.85 7.37 4.39
N ILE A 160 -5.71 6.90 3.48
CA ILE A 160 -5.31 6.40 2.17
C ILE A 160 -4.95 7.58 1.25
N LYS A 161 -3.83 7.48 0.53
CA LYS A 161 -3.37 8.51 -0.40
C LYS A 161 -3.44 7.98 -1.84
N GLY A 162 -3.97 8.79 -2.75
CA GLY A 162 -3.90 8.49 -4.18
C GLY A 162 -2.50 8.73 -4.72
N ASN A 163 -2.27 8.33 -5.98
CA ASN A 163 -1.00 8.61 -6.65
C ASN A 163 -1.00 10.08 -7.12
N PRO A 164 -0.15 10.96 -6.59
CA PRO A 164 -0.06 12.32 -7.09
C PRO A 164 0.37 12.31 -8.58
N PRO A 165 -0.10 13.28 -9.39
CA PRO A 165 0.38 13.38 -10.76
C PRO A 165 1.92 13.52 -10.79
N PRO A 166 2.63 12.97 -11.80
CA PRO A 166 4.10 12.91 -11.81
C PRO A 166 4.81 14.25 -11.57
N ARG A 167 4.16 15.36 -11.93
CA ARG A 167 4.67 16.73 -11.73
C ARG A 167 4.68 17.19 -10.27
N PHE A 168 3.93 16.53 -9.39
CA PHE A 168 3.81 16.86 -7.96
C PHE A 168 4.54 15.87 -7.05
N VAL A 169 5.15 14.82 -7.60
CA VAL A 169 6.08 13.96 -6.87
C VAL A 169 7.37 14.76 -6.66
N LYS A 170 7.50 15.49 -5.55
CA LYS A 170 8.79 16.05 -5.15
C LYS A 170 9.77 14.88 -5.04
N LYS A 171 10.78 14.84 -5.92
CA LYS A 171 11.96 13.98 -5.75
C LYS A 171 12.63 14.43 -4.46
N THR A 172 12.41 13.73 -3.36
CA THR A 172 13.25 13.86 -2.18
C THR A 172 14.63 13.32 -2.57
N LYS A 173 15.52 14.22 -2.97
CA LYS A 173 16.94 13.92 -3.11
C LYS A 173 17.43 13.62 -1.70
N ALA A 174 18.01 12.45 -1.48
CA ALA A 174 18.74 12.15 -0.27
C ALA A 174 19.89 13.18 -0.17
N THR A 175 19.73 14.18 0.68
CA THR A 175 20.83 15.04 1.10
C THR A 175 21.51 14.38 2.28
N ASP A 176 22.62 13.73 1.97
CA ASP A 176 23.87 13.66 2.73
C ASP A 176 23.76 13.81 4.25
N ALA A 177 23.84 12.66 4.92
CA ALA A 177 24.44 12.56 6.25
C ALA A 177 25.86 11.99 6.07
N ALA A 178 26.84 12.88 5.97
CA ALA A 178 28.22 12.62 6.36
C ALA A 178 28.77 13.91 7.03
N ALA A 179 28.49 14.04 8.33
CA ALA A 179 29.47 14.63 9.25
C ALA A 179 30.59 13.59 9.39
N GLU A 180 31.89 13.88 9.44
CA GLU A 180 32.72 14.89 10.15
C GLU A 180 34.12 14.78 9.45
N ALA A 181 35.07 15.70 9.41
CA ALA A 181 35.64 16.57 10.44
C ALA A 181 36.62 17.58 9.76
N PRO A 182 37.04 18.65 10.46
CA PRO A 182 37.90 19.70 9.90
C PRO A 182 39.38 19.30 9.94
N ALA A 183 40.16 19.72 8.94
CA ALA A 183 41.62 19.66 9.00
C ALA A 183 42.21 21.01 8.61
N ASP A 184 42.89 21.56 9.60
CA ASP A 184 43.66 22.78 9.72
C ASP A 184 44.66 22.98 8.56
N GLY A 185 44.71 24.19 8.01
CA GLY A 185 45.69 24.60 7.01
C GLY A 185 46.80 25.40 7.66
N SER A 186 47.96 24.78 7.88
CA SER A 186 49.20 25.51 8.13
C SER A 186 50.32 25.04 7.21
N ASP A 187 51.09 26.04 6.84
CA ASP A 187 52.06 26.21 5.78
C ASP A 187 53.34 25.37 5.93
N ALA A 188 53.93 24.94 4.80
CA ALA A 188 55.40 24.78 4.61
C ALA A 188 55.73 24.21 3.20
N ALA A 189 56.23 25.08 2.32
CA ALA A 189 57.19 24.70 1.26
C ALA A 189 58.62 24.61 1.87
N PRO A 190 59.71 24.26 1.15
CA PRO A 190 59.87 23.65 -0.19
C PRO A 190 60.81 22.41 -0.16
N ALA A 191 60.95 21.68 -1.28
CA ALA A 191 62.02 20.68 -1.43
C ALA A 191 62.70 20.75 -2.81
N SER A 192 63.97 21.15 -2.80
CA SER A 192 65.06 20.86 -3.76
C SER A 192 66.33 21.50 -3.20
N PRO A 193 67.56 21.10 -3.57
CA PRO A 193 68.09 19.84 -4.15
C PRO A 193 69.33 19.33 -3.35
N GLU A 194 69.97 18.21 -3.76
CA GLU A 194 71.45 18.00 -3.88
C GLU A 194 71.82 16.50 -4.05
N THR A 195 72.30 16.08 -5.23
CA THR A 195 73.71 15.71 -5.61
C THR A 195 74.19 14.34 -5.10
N ALA A 196 74.95 13.48 -5.80
CA ALA A 196 75.68 13.53 -7.07
C ALA A 196 76.11 12.08 -7.46
N ASN A 197 76.21 11.80 -8.78
CA ASN A 197 77.23 11.04 -9.57
C ASN A 197 77.91 9.74 -9.03
N PRO A 198 78.72 8.99 -9.82
CA PRO A 198 78.87 8.86 -11.28
C PRO A 198 78.95 7.39 -11.80
N ALA A 199 79.09 7.29 -13.13
CA ALA A 199 79.91 6.35 -13.93
C ALA A 199 79.40 4.90 -14.21
N GLY A 200 79.40 4.60 -15.51
CA GLY A 200 79.15 3.30 -16.14
C GLY A 200 78.81 3.50 -17.61
#